data_AF-A0A218PYJ2-F1
#
_entry.id   AF-A0A218PYJ2-F1
#
_cell.length_a   1.000
_cell.length_b   1.000
_cell.length_c   1.000
_cell.angle_alpha   90.00
_cell.angle_beta   90.00
_cell.angle_gamma   90.00
#
_symmetry.space_group_name_H-M   'P 1'
#
loop_
_entity.id
_entity.type
_entity.pdbx_description
1 polymer ?
#
loop_
_entity_poly.entity_id
_entity_poly.type
_entity_poly.pdbx_seq_one_letter_code
_entity_poly.pdbx_strand_id
1 'polypeptide(L)' 'MLVILMDNQILAPAQVCQSCLLADGSGQPRWHGGQLRCGQAIRQIAAQQPVQYKCLMGFLIAYIE' A
#
# COMPACT_ATOMS: atom_id res chain seq x y z
N MET A 1 3.73 9.35 2.38
CA MET A 1 2.39 8.95 1.88
C MET A 1 2.42 7.52 1.32
N LEU A 2 1.27 6.81 1.32
CA LEU A 2 1.13 5.51 0.67
C LEU A 2 0.67 5.69 -0.78
N VAL A 3 1.24 4.92 -1.71
CA VAL A 3 0.85 4.89 -3.13
C VAL A 3 0.78 3.46 -3.65
N ILE A 4 -0.07 3.22 -4.65
CA ILE A 4 -0.13 1.92 -5.33
C ILE A 4 0.79 1.96 -6.55
N LEU A 5 1.70 0.99 -6.62
CA LEU A 5 2.62 0.82 -7.75
C LEU A 5 1.98 -0.12 -8.78
N MET A 6 2.00 0.31 -10.04
CA MET A 6 1.70 -0.50 -11.21
C MET A 6 2.87 -0.41 -12.19
N ASP A 7 2.91 -1.29 -13.18
CA ASP A 7 4.04 -1.42 -14.12
C ASP A 7 4.43 -0.08 -14.78
N ASN A 8 3.43 0.75 -15.11
CA ASN A 8 3.64 2.00 -15.86
C ASN A 8 3.07 3.26 -15.18
N GLN A 9 2.50 3.14 -13.97
CA GLN A 9 1.85 4.27 -13.31
C GLN A 9 1.81 4.11 -11.79
N ILE A 10 1.63 5.24 -11.11
CA ILE A 10 1.39 5.29 -9.67
C ILE A 10 -0.05 5.75 -9.48
N LEU A 11 -0.81 5.00 -8.69
CA LEU A 11 -2.20 5.35 -8.36
C LEU A 11 -2.33 5.84 -6.93
N ALA A 12 -3.26 6.78 -6.74
CA ALA A 12 -3.71 7.15 -5.41
C ALA A 12 -4.44 5.94 -4.79
N PRO A 13 -4.15 5.57 -3.53
CA PRO A 13 -4.77 4.39 -2.94
C PRO A 13 -6.30 4.42 -2.95
N ALA A 14 -6.91 5.59 -2.81
CA ALA A 14 -8.37 5.76 -2.90
C ALA A 14 -8.97 5.21 -4.21
N GLN A 15 -8.26 5.24 -5.34
CA GLN A 15 -8.77 4.70 -6.61
C GLN A 15 -8.98 3.18 -6.60
N VAL A 16 -8.32 2.47 -5.67
CA VAL A 16 -8.40 1.01 -5.54
C VAL A 16 -9.01 0.59 -4.20
N CYS A 17 -8.65 1.27 -3.11
CA CYS A 17 -9.08 0.95 -1.77
C CYS A 17 -10.51 1.41 -1.46
N GLN A 18 -11.05 2.41 -2.17
CA GLN A 18 -12.41 2.90 -1.90
C GLN A 18 -13.50 1.83 -2.07
N SER A 19 -13.30 0.86 -2.97
CA SER A 19 -14.20 -0.28 -3.16
C SER A 19 -13.72 -1.57 -2.47
N CYS A 20 -12.63 -1.51 -1.70
CA CYS A 20 -12.02 -2.68 -1.07
C CYS A 20 -12.61 -2.94 0.33
N LEU A 21 -13.14 -4.16 0.56
CA LEU A 21 -13.69 -4.58 1.86
C LEU A 21 -12.66 -4.55 3.01
N LEU A 22 -11.37 -4.55 2.69
CA LEU A 22 -10.28 -4.54 3.67
C LEU A 22 -9.75 -3.14 3.98
N ALA A 23 -10.23 -2.11 3.28
CA ALA A 23 -9.87 -0.73 3.52
C ALA A 23 -10.28 -0.27 4.94
N ASP A 24 -9.79 0.90 5.33
CA ASP A 24 -10.34 1.62 6.49
C ASP A 24 -11.68 2.29 6.14
N GLY A 25 -12.31 2.92 7.14
CA GLY A 25 -13.61 3.58 6.97
C GLY A 25 -13.60 4.78 6.03
N SER A 26 -12.44 5.25 5.57
CA SER A 26 -12.30 6.33 4.60
C SER A 26 -12.02 5.84 3.17
N GLY A 27 -11.98 4.52 2.96
CA GLY A 27 -11.62 3.95 1.66
C GLY A 27 -10.12 3.98 1.39
N GLN A 28 -9.29 4.11 2.42
CA GLN A 28 -7.83 4.12 2.32
C GLN A 28 -7.24 2.78 2.77
N PRO A 29 -5.96 2.49 2.43
CA PRO A 29 -5.28 1.30 2.93
C PRO A 29 -5.33 1.29 4.45
N ARG A 30 -5.66 0.14 5.04
CA ARG A 30 -5.83 0.00 6.49
C ARG A 30 -4.49 0.14 7.21
N TRP A 31 -4.08 1.37 7.47
CA TRP A 31 -2.83 1.72 8.11
C TRP A 31 -3.04 1.90 9.61
N HIS A 32 -2.31 1.14 10.42
CA HIS A 32 -2.42 1.23 11.87
C HIS A 32 -1.13 0.78 12.54
N GLY A 33 -0.64 1.56 13.51
CA GLY A 33 0.59 1.25 14.24
C GLY A 33 1.85 1.21 13.36
N GLY A 34 1.92 2.04 12.31
CA GLY A 34 3.07 2.09 11.39
C GLY A 34 3.15 0.91 10.40
N GLN A 35 2.07 0.14 10.26
CA GLN A 35 2.03 -1.03 9.38
C GLN A 35 0.73 -1.08 8.57
N LEU A 36 0.83 -1.67 7.38
CA LEU A 36 -0.32 -1.99 6.55
C LEU A 36 -1.02 -3.25 7.08
N ARG A 37 -2.21 -3.10 7.63
CA ARG A 37 -3.00 -4.19 8.23
C ARG A 37 -3.81 -5.01 7.23
N CYS A 38 -4.00 -4.50 6.01
CA CYS A 38 -4.63 -5.23 4.90
C CYS A 38 -3.60 -5.88 3.97
N GLY A 39 -2.37 -6.11 4.45
CA GLY A 39 -1.27 -6.64 3.66
C GLY A 39 -0.08 -7.07 4.51
N GLN A 40 1.04 -7.29 3.84
CA GLN A 40 2.31 -7.70 4.45
C GLN A 40 3.45 -6.84 3.93
N ALA A 41 4.42 -6.52 4.79
CA ALA A 41 5.63 -5.81 4.38
C ALA A 41 6.51 -6.69 3.48
N ILE A 42 7.05 -6.11 2.43
CA ILE A 42 8.02 -6.74 1.54
C ILE A 42 9.41 -6.41 2.07
N ARG A 43 10.24 -7.45 2.19
CA ARG A 43 11.62 -7.30 2.65
C ARG A 43 12.38 -6.38 1.68
N GLN A 44 12.90 -5.28 2.21
CA GLN A 44 13.78 -4.39 1.45
C GLN A 44 15.11 -5.09 1.17
N ILE A 45 15.54 -5.05 -0.09
CA ILE A 45 16.82 -5.62 -0.53
C ILE A 45 17.94 -4.56 -0.46
N ALA A 46 17.59 -3.29 -0.64
CA ALA A 46 18.53 -2.17 -0.56
C ALA A 46 17.94 -1.05 0.32
N ALA A 47 18.79 -0.40 1.12
CA ALA A 47 18.41 0.65 2.06
C ALA A 47 17.81 1.91 1.37
N GLN A 48 18.05 2.08 0.07
CA GLN A 48 17.53 3.20 -0.73
C GLN A 48 16.13 2.95 -1.28
N GLN A 49 15.57 1.74 -1.11
CA GLN A 49 14.21 1.46 -1.58
C GLN A 49 13.18 1.88 -0.52
N PRO A 50 12.04 2.46 -0.94
CA PRO A 50 10.95 2.77 -0.04
C PRO A 50 10.44 1.50 0.66
N VAL A 51 9.81 1.66 1.82
CA VAL A 51 9.11 0.54 2.46
C VAL A 51 7.97 0.11 1.55
N GLN A 52 7.97 -1.16 1.16
CA GLN A 52 6.94 -1.72 0.29
C GLN A 52 6.10 -2.75 1.02
N TYR A 53 4.86 -2.90 0.57
CA TYR A 53 3.89 -3.83 1.09
C TYR A 53 3.17 -4.50 -0.07
N LYS A 54 2.77 -5.75 0.11
CA LYS A 54 1.80 -6.41 -0.75
C LYS A 54 0.47 -6.49 -0.01
N CYS A 55 -0.57 -5.84 -0.54
CA CYS A 55 -1.90 -5.98 0.04
C CYS A 55 -2.49 -7.37 -0.28
N LEU A 56 -3.49 -7.80 0.48
CA LEU A 56 -4.14 -9.10 0.27
C LEU A 56 -4.83 -9.23 -1.09
N MET A 57 -5.21 -8.10 -1.72
CA MET A 57 -5.75 -8.08 -3.09
C MET A 57 -4.66 -8.22 -4.17
N GLY A 58 -3.38 -8.27 -3.79
CA GLY A 58 -2.25 -8.49 -4.70
C GLY A 58 -1.55 -7.21 -5.16
N PHE A 59 -2.06 -6.02 -4.85
CA PHE A 59 -1.42 -4.75 -5.22
C PHE A 59 -0.14 -4.49 -4.42
N LEU A 60 0.85 -3.91 -5.08
CA LEU A 60 2.04 -3.36 -4.47
C LEU A 60 1.77 -1.95 -3.96
N ILE A 61 2.08 -1.70 -2.70
CA ILE A 61 1.93 -0.41 -2.04
C ILE A 61 3.29 0.04 -1.54
N ALA A 62 3.70 1.25 -1.87
CA ALA A 62 4.93 1.86 -1.36
C ALA A 62 4.61 3.00 -0.40
N TYR A 63 5.41 3.10 0.66
CA TYR A 63 5.49 4.28 1.50
C TYR A 63 6.61 5.17 0.95
N ILE A 64 6.23 6.30 0.38
CA ILE A 64 7.13 7.32 -0.15
C ILE A 64 7.10 8.56 0.75
N GLU A 65 8.20 9.29 0.89
CA GLU A 65 8.24 10.55 1.66
C GLU A 65 7.66 11.72 0.84
#